data_AF-A0A1N7BJQ7-F1
#
_entry.id   AF-A0A1N7BJQ7-F1
#
_cell.length_a   1.000
_cell.length_b   1.000
_cell.length_c   1.000
_cell.angle_alpha   90.00
_cell.angle_beta   90.00
_cell.angle_gamma   90.00
#
_symmetry.space_group_name_H-M   'P 1'
#
loop_
_entity.id
_entity.type
_entity.pdbx_description
1 polymer ?
#
loop_
_entity_poly.entity_id
_entity_poly.type
_entity_poly.pdbx_seq_one_letter_code
_entity_poly.pdbx_strand_id
1 'polypeptide(L)'
;MMAETGTKELDPASLGLAIRDRRKAAKMTQEVTASLCGISKKTLIKIEKGGDVYLSTLLQVMNALGLRLQLVQDTGSQVASSNSQPEVDDEWF
;
A
#
# COMPACT_ATOMS: atom_id res chain seq x y z
N MET A 1 -2.52 24.65 -3.84
CA MET A 1 -2.94 23.84 -2.68
C MET A 1 -2.03 22.63 -2.66
N MET A 2 -0.94 22.67 -1.89
CA MET A 2 0.01 21.55 -1.80
C MET A 2 -0.64 20.44 -0.96
N ALA A 3 -0.82 19.25 -1.52
CA ALA A 3 -1.16 18.08 -0.74
C ALA A 3 0.13 17.56 -0.11
N GLU A 4 0.26 17.75 1.20
CA GLU A 4 1.33 17.19 2.01
C GLU A 4 1.21 15.66 1.98
N THR A 5 2.06 15.00 1.19
CA THR A 5 2.18 13.54 1.19
C THR A 5 2.94 13.12 2.44
N GLY A 6 2.28 13.18 3.60
CA GLY A 6 2.80 12.58 4.82
C GLY A 6 3.08 11.10 4.53
N THR A 7 4.30 10.64 4.83
CA THR A 7 4.71 9.23 4.75
C THR A 7 3.74 8.40 5.59
N LYS A 8 2.73 7.85 4.92
CA LYS A 8 1.75 6.98 5.54
C LYS A 8 2.44 5.63 5.74
N GLU A 9 2.61 5.23 7.00
CA GLU A 9 3.20 3.94 7.33
C GLU A 9 2.45 2.80 6.63
N LEU A 10 3.21 1.79 6.21
CA LEU A 10 2.65 0.59 5.57
C LEU A 10 2.03 -0.32 6.64
N ASP A 11 0.86 0.05 7.13
CA ASP A 11 0.13 -0.69 8.17
C ASP A 11 -1.27 -1.16 7.69
N PRO A 12 -1.86 -2.21 8.32
CA PRO A 12 -3.17 -2.71 7.92
C PRO A 12 -4.31 -1.68 7.99
N ALA A 13 -4.26 -0.72 8.92
CA ALA A 13 -5.26 0.34 9.03
C ALA A 13 -5.16 1.34 7.88
N SER A 14 -3.95 1.64 7.39
CA SER A 14 -3.77 2.47 6.19
C SER A 14 -4.48 1.87 4.96
N LEU A 15 -4.38 0.54 4.78
CA LEU A 15 -5.03 -0.22 3.71
C LEU A 15 -6.55 -0.30 3.93
N GLY A 16 -6.98 -0.59 5.16
CA GLY A 16 -8.40 -0.63 5.54
C GLY A 16 -9.12 0.70 5.26
N LEU A 17 -8.44 1.82 5.53
CA LEU A 17 -8.97 3.15 5.24
C LEU A 17 -9.12 3.39 3.73
N ALA A 18 -8.14 3.02 2.91
CA ALA A 18 -8.23 3.16 1.46
C ALA A 18 -9.40 2.36 0.85
N ILE A 19 -9.63 1.14 1.35
CA ILE A 19 -10.78 0.31 0.97
C ILE A 19 -12.10 0.98 1.37
N ARG A 20 -12.18 1.50 2.59
CA ARG A 20 -13.37 2.20 3.11
C ARG A 20 -13.71 3.43 2.26
N ASP A 21 -12.71 4.21 1.90
CA ASP A 21 -12.88 5.43 1.13
C ASP A 21 -13.33 5.12 -0.30
N ARG A 22 -12.74 4.11 -0.94
CA ARG A 22 -13.18 3.61 -2.25
C ARG A 22 -14.64 3.15 -2.23
N ARG A 23 -15.03 2.40 -1.20
CA ARG A 23 -16.42 1.94 -1.03
C ARG A 23 -17.39 3.11 -0.88
N LYS A 24 -17.04 4.10 -0.03
CA LYS A 24 -17.87 5.31 0.16
C LYS A 24 -17.99 6.13 -1.13
N ALA A 25 -16.91 6.26 -1.90
CA ALA A 25 -16.93 6.91 -3.20
C ALA A 25 -17.86 6.20 -4.20
N ALA A 26 -17.96 4.86 -4.11
CA ALA A 26 -18.93 4.07 -4.86
C ALA A 26 -20.37 4.12 -4.30
N LYS A 27 -20.61 4.84 -3.19
CA LYS A 27 -21.89 4.93 -2.48
C LYS A 27 -22.46 3.56 -2.06
N MET A 28 -21.59 2.58 -1.82
CA MET A 28 -21.99 1.23 -1.43
C MET A 28 -22.03 1.07 0.10
N THR A 29 -23.02 0.34 0.60
CA THR A 29 -23.06 -0.09 2.01
C THR A 29 -22.07 -1.22 2.25
N GLN A 30 -21.77 -1.48 3.53
CA GLN A 30 -20.92 -2.61 3.89
C GLN A 30 -21.58 -3.94 3.52
N GLU A 31 -22.88 -4.11 3.72
CA GLU A 31 -23.63 -5.30 3.30
C GLU A 31 -23.53 -5.57 1.80
N VAL A 32 -23.78 -4.54 0.97
CA VAL A 32 -23.74 -4.70 -0.49
C VAL A 32 -22.33 -5.05 -0.96
N THR A 33 -21.32 -4.38 -0.40
CA THR A 33 -19.92 -4.63 -0.75
C THR A 33 -19.47 -6.02 -0.30
N ALA A 34 -19.83 -6.44 0.91
CA ALA A 34 -19.50 -7.76 1.41
C ALA A 34 -20.12 -8.86 0.54
N SER A 35 -21.38 -8.67 0.13
CA SER A 35 -22.08 -9.57 -0.78
C SER A 35 -21.41 -9.64 -2.16
N LEU A 36 -21.06 -8.48 -2.75
CA LEU A 36 -20.33 -8.41 -4.02
C LEU A 36 -18.98 -9.13 -3.94
N CYS A 37 -18.28 -8.97 -2.83
CA CYS A 37 -16.99 -9.59 -2.59
C CYS A 37 -17.09 -11.05 -2.14
N GLY A 38 -18.27 -11.62 -1.90
CA GLY A 38 -18.43 -12.98 -1.40
C GLY A 38 -17.87 -13.21 0.03
N ILE A 39 -17.92 -12.19 0.89
CA ILE A 39 -17.44 -12.26 2.28
C ILE A 39 -18.53 -11.87 3.28
N SER A 40 -18.32 -12.14 4.56
CA SER A 40 -19.23 -11.66 5.60
C SER A 40 -19.08 -10.14 5.82
N LYS A 41 -20.18 -9.46 6.20
CA LYS A 41 -20.13 -8.05 6.63
C LYS A 41 -19.13 -7.82 7.76
N LYS A 42 -19.04 -8.77 8.71
CA LYS A 42 -18.09 -8.72 9.83
C LYS A 42 -16.65 -8.72 9.34
N THR A 43 -16.34 -9.51 8.31
CA THR A 43 -15.02 -9.53 7.65
C THR A 43 -14.73 -8.17 7.01
N LEU A 44 -15.67 -7.58 6.28
CA LEU A 44 -15.48 -6.26 5.69
C LEU A 44 -15.25 -5.17 6.75
N ILE A 45 -16.01 -5.19 7.85
CA ILE A 45 -15.78 -4.26 8.99
C ILE A 45 -14.40 -4.46 9.59
N LYS A 46 -13.94 -5.71 9.74
CA LYS A 46 -12.61 -6.03 10.26
C LYS A 46 -11.52 -5.45 9.35
N ILE A 47 -11.66 -5.63 8.03
CA ILE A 47 -10.75 -5.06 7.02
C ILE A 47 -10.71 -3.54 7.12
N GLU A 48 -11.85 -2.86 7.12
CA GLU A 48 -11.92 -1.39 7.17
C GLU A 48 -11.35 -0.78 8.46
N LYS A 49 -11.26 -1.57 9.53
CA LYS A 49 -10.64 -1.19 10.80
C LYS A 49 -9.15 -1.54 10.91
N GLY A 50 -8.56 -2.13 9.87
CA GLY A 50 -7.17 -2.60 9.91
C GLY A 50 -6.95 -3.87 10.74
N GLY A 51 -7.99 -4.67 10.93
CA GLY A 51 -7.86 -5.94 11.63
C GLY A 51 -7.16 -6.99 10.77
N ASP A 52 -6.49 -7.92 11.42
CA ASP A 52 -5.75 -9.00 10.75
C ASP A 52 -6.67 -9.92 9.96
N VAL A 53 -6.39 -10.10 8.68
CA VAL A 53 -7.13 -10.96 7.75
C VAL A 53 -6.15 -11.60 6.80
N TYR A 54 -6.55 -12.74 6.21
CA TYR A 54 -5.78 -13.32 5.13
C TYR A 54 -5.60 -12.32 3.99
N LEU A 55 -4.36 -12.22 3.48
CA LEU A 55 -4.01 -11.39 2.34
C LEU A 55 -4.89 -11.71 1.12
N SER A 56 -5.24 -12.99 0.91
CA SER A 56 -6.16 -13.41 -0.16
C SER A 56 -7.52 -12.73 -0.06
N THR A 57 -8.11 -12.65 1.13
CA THR A 57 -9.37 -11.97 1.39
C THR A 57 -9.26 -10.47 1.11
N LEU A 58 -8.15 -9.85 1.51
CA LEU A 58 -7.90 -8.44 1.25
C LEU A 58 -7.83 -8.17 -0.26
N LEU A 59 -7.02 -8.95 -0.99
CA LEU A 59 -6.86 -8.83 -2.44
C LEU A 59 -8.18 -9.09 -3.20
N GLN A 60 -8.99 -10.04 -2.73
CA GLN A 60 -10.32 -10.30 -3.29
C GLN A 60 -11.24 -9.07 -3.18
N VAL A 61 -11.27 -8.40 -2.02
CA VAL A 61 -12.04 -7.16 -1.83
C VAL A 61 -11.49 -6.03 -2.69
N MET A 62 -10.17 -5.88 -2.77
CA MET A 62 -9.53 -4.87 -3.62
C MET A 62 -9.91 -5.06 -5.09
N ASN A 63 -9.82 -6.29 -5.60
CA ASN A 63 -10.17 -6.62 -6.97
C ASN A 63 -11.64 -6.31 -7.27
N ALA A 64 -12.56 -6.71 -6.38
CA ALA A 64 -13.99 -6.45 -6.53
C ALA A 64 -14.33 -4.94 -6.53
N LEU A 65 -13.56 -4.11 -5.82
CA LEU A 65 -13.70 -2.65 -5.79
C LEU A 65 -12.91 -1.94 -6.91
N GLY A 66 -12.21 -2.67 -7.77
CA GLY A 66 -11.37 -2.10 -8.84
C GLY A 66 -10.13 -1.37 -8.32
N LEU A 67 -9.63 -1.76 -7.15
CA LEU A 67 -8.37 -1.26 -6.58
C LEU A 67 -7.19 -2.10 -7.10
N ARG A 68 -6.03 -1.45 -7.21
CA ARG A 68 -4.76 -2.09 -7.60
C ARG A 68 -3.71 -1.86 -6.52
N LEU A 69 -2.83 -2.83 -6.32
CA LEU A 69 -1.69 -2.74 -5.41
C LEU A 69 -0.41 -2.58 -6.24
N GLN A 70 0.42 -1.62 -5.87
CA GLN A 70 1.75 -1.42 -6.46
C GLN A 70 2.78 -1.44 -5.34
N LEU A 71 3.82 -2.26 -5.48
CA LEU A 71 4.97 -2.24 -4.59
C LEU A 71 6.01 -1.28 -5.17
N VAL A 72 6.50 -0.38 -4.33
CA VAL A 72 7.57 0.55 -4.65
C VAL A 72 8.65 0.37 -3.59
N GLN A 73 9.91 0.27 -4.02
CA GLN A 73 11.03 0.21 -3.09
C GLN A 73 11.25 1.61 -2.51
N ASP A 74 11.36 1.69 -1.19
CA ASP A 74 11.83 2.91 -0.55
C ASP A 74 13.30 3.11 -0.95
N THR A 75 13.53 3.97 -1.95
CA THR A 75 14.88 4.23 -2.48
C THR A 75 15.69 5.15 -1.55
N GLY A 76 15.19 5.42 -0.33
CA GLY A 76 15.80 6.22 0.72
C GLY A 76 16.82 5.51 1.63
N SER A 77 17.47 4.44 1.15
CA SER A 77 18.63 3.84 1.84
C SER A 77 19.65 3.26 0.86
N GLN A 78 20.02 4.04 -0.16
CA GLN A 78 21.30 3.86 -0.85
C GLN A 78 22.38 4.56 0.01
N VAL A 79 22.86 3.89 1.07
CA VAL A 79 24.17 4.24 1.63
C VAL A 79 25.21 3.95 0.55
N ALA A 80 25.92 5.00 0.17
CA ALA A 80 26.86 5.05 -0.94
C ALA A 80 27.80 3.84 -0.98
N SER A 81 27.72 3.06 -2.06
CA SER A 81 28.86 2.28 -2.51
C SER A 81 29.81 3.26 -3.21
N SER A 82 30.60 3.97 -2.41
CA SER A 82 31.78 4.69 -2.87
C SER A 82 32.80 3.66 -3.34
N ASN A 83 32.69 3.18 -4.58
CA ASN A 83 33.81 2.48 -5.20
C ASN A 83 34.79 3.55 -5.70
N SER A 84 35.64 4.05 -4.80
CA SER A 84 36.79 4.86 -5.17
C SER A 84 37.74 3.97 -5.97
N GLN A 85 37.75 4.12 -7.30
CA GLN A 85 38.91 3.68 -8.07
C GLN A 85 40.12 4.49 -7.57
N PRO A 86 41.26 3.84 -7.29
CA PRO A 86 42.47 4.59 -7.02
C PRO A 86 42.86 5.34 -8.29
N GLU A 87 43.00 6.66 -8.18
CA GLU A 87 43.70 7.48 -9.16
C GLU A 87 45.12 6.92 -9.28
N VAL A 88 45.43 6.30 -10.41
CA VAL A 88 46.80 6.06 -10.82
C VAL A 88 47.37 7.42 -11.23
N ASP A 89 48.18 7.97 -10.33
CA ASP A 89 48.99 9.15 -10.58
C ASP A 89 50.08 8.76 -11.59
N ASP A 90 49.83 9.05 -12.86
CA ASP A 90 50.82 8.98 -13.94
C ASP A 90 51.79 10.16 -13.81
N GLU A 91 52.60 10.18 -12.74
CA GLU A 91 53.84 10.95 -12.66
C GLU A 91 55.04 10.03 -12.87
N TRP A 92 55.45 9.89 -14.13
CA TRP A 92 56.77 9.36 -14.51
C TRP A 92 57.57 10.45 -15.22
N PHE A 93 58.54 11.02 -14.50
CA PHE A 93 59.69 11.78 -15.03
C PHE A 93 60.81 10.83 -15.47
#